data_AF-A0A959CCD9-F1
#
_entry.id   AF-A0A959CCD9-F1
#
_cell.length_a   1.000
_cell.length_b   1.000
_cell.length_c   1.000
_cell.angle_alpha   90.00
_cell.angle_beta   90.00
_cell.angle_gamma   90.00
#
_symmetry.space_group_name_H-M   'P 1'
#
loop_
_entity.id
_entity.type
_entity.pdbx_description
1 polymer ?
#
loop_
_entity_poly.entity_id
_entity_poly.type
_entity_poly.pdbx_seq_one_letter_code
_entity_poly.pdbx_strand_id
1 'polypeptide(L)'
;MQEAYIIAGYRSAVGKAGKGGFKSYRPDDLAIDVIKQLLAQVPQLDPKMVDDCIVGCANPEGEQGLQIGRLISVRALGKDVPGMTVNRYCASGLETISIAVAKIRAGMGECYIAGGAESMSLIPMTGYKLAPNYNIAANTPDYLVGMGLTAEAVAEKWKISREDADAFSLRSHQRAAAAIDAGKFKDEIVPVEVPEVWVENDKRKESVHTVDTDEGVRRDTSLDGLSKLRPVFANGGVVTAGNSSQTSDGAAFVLVMSESMMKSLGL
;
A
#
# COMPACT_ATOMS: atom_id res chain seq x y z
N MET A 1 -20.39 -23.19 -9.16
CA MET A 1 -19.60 -21.97 -8.92
C MET A 1 -18.73 -22.28 -7.71
N GLN A 2 -17.41 -22.19 -7.84
CA GLN A 2 -16.53 -22.39 -6.67
C GLN A 2 -16.59 -21.15 -5.78
N GLU A 3 -16.58 -21.34 -4.46
CA GLU A 3 -16.41 -20.22 -3.51
C GLU A 3 -14.93 -19.92 -3.32
N ALA A 4 -14.62 -18.63 -3.07
CA ALA A 4 -13.27 -18.13 -2.88
C ALA A 4 -13.08 -17.67 -1.44
N TYR A 5 -11.97 -18.05 -0.82
CA TYR A 5 -11.69 -17.86 0.59
C TYR A 5 -10.36 -17.14 0.76
N ILE A 6 -10.29 -16.18 1.69
CA ILE A 6 -9.02 -15.60 2.15
C ILE A 6 -8.48 -16.50 3.26
N ILE A 7 -7.31 -17.08 3.03
CA ILE A 7 -6.70 -18.07 3.93
C ILE A 7 -5.82 -17.39 4.97
N ALA A 8 -5.04 -16.41 4.52
CA ALA A 8 -4.14 -15.62 5.35
C ALA A 8 -3.92 -14.26 4.71
N GLY A 9 -3.51 -13.28 5.53
CA GLY A 9 -3.23 -11.93 5.09
C GLY A 9 -2.16 -11.29 5.97
N TYR A 10 -1.18 -10.65 5.33
CA TYR A 10 -0.09 -9.96 6.00
C TYR A 10 0.20 -8.64 5.32
N ARG A 11 0.76 -7.71 6.09
CA ARG A 11 1.26 -6.42 5.60
C ARG A 11 2.59 -6.08 6.23
N SER A 12 3.35 -5.19 5.61
CA SER A 12 4.41 -4.49 6.32
C SER A 12 3.80 -3.50 7.32
N ALA A 13 4.64 -2.96 8.20
CA ALA A 13 4.35 -1.66 8.78
C ALA A 13 4.18 -0.61 7.65
N VAL A 14 3.52 0.50 7.95
CA VAL A 14 3.40 1.64 7.05
C VAL A 14 4.50 2.65 7.41
N GLY A 15 5.48 2.78 6.52
CA GLY A 15 6.58 3.71 6.67
C GLY A 15 6.23 5.11 6.17
N LYS A 16 6.77 6.15 6.80
CA LYS A 16 6.54 7.54 6.35
C LYS A 16 7.39 7.87 5.13
N ALA A 17 6.79 8.35 4.05
CA ALA A 17 7.55 8.66 2.84
C ALA A 17 8.66 9.72 3.09
N GLY A 18 9.83 9.50 2.49
CA GLY A 18 11.03 10.33 2.50
C GLY A 18 11.80 10.39 3.82
N LYS A 19 11.24 9.89 4.92
CA LYS A 19 11.83 10.02 6.27
C LYS A 19 11.72 8.77 7.13
N GLY A 20 10.88 7.83 6.73
CA GLY A 20 10.58 6.61 7.45
C GLY A 20 11.60 5.50 7.22
N GLY A 21 11.38 4.39 7.91
CA GLY A 21 12.26 3.22 7.89
C GLY A 21 12.36 2.54 6.52
N PHE A 22 11.38 2.75 5.64
CA PHE A 22 11.37 2.21 4.26
C PHE A 22 11.84 3.21 3.19
N LYS A 23 12.32 4.40 3.56
CA LYS A 23 12.68 5.47 2.60
C LYS A 23 13.64 5.07 1.47
N SER A 24 14.44 4.03 1.69
CA SER A 24 15.43 3.51 0.73
C SER A 24 15.21 2.03 0.43
N TYR A 25 14.11 1.44 0.89
CA TYR A 25 13.78 0.04 0.65
C TYR A 25 12.82 -0.08 -0.52
N ARG A 26 13.13 -0.96 -1.46
CA ARG A 26 12.33 -1.06 -2.68
C ARG A 26 10.99 -1.73 -2.38
N PRO A 27 9.89 -1.28 -3.02
CA PRO A 27 8.55 -1.84 -2.77
C PRO A 27 8.42 -3.28 -3.27
N ASP A 28 9.18 -3.71 -4.27
CA ASP A 28 9.22 -5.11 -4.71
C ASP A 28 9.93 -6.02 -3.71
N ASP A 29 11.03 -5.57 -3.11
CA ASP A 29 11.68 -6.28 -1.98
C ASP A 29 10.74 -6.39 -0.77
N LEU A 30 10.10 -5.28 -0.40
CA LEU A 30 9.12 -5.25 0.69
C LEU A 30 7.95 -6.22 0.45
N ALA A 31 7.44 -6.27 -0.79
CA ALA A 31 6.40 -7.20 -1.17
C ALA A 31 6.84 -8.66 -1.04
N ILE A 32 8.07 -8.98 -1.46
CA ILE A 32 8.63 -10.33 -1.36
C ILE A 32 8.72 -10.77 0.10
N ASP A 33 9.15 -9.89 1.01
CA ASP A 33 9.24 -10.22 2.44
C ASP A 33 7.86 -10.51 3.04
N VAL A 34 6.84 -9.71 2.69
CA VAL A 34 5.45 -9.96 3.11
C VAL A 34 4.91 -11.26 2.53
N ILE A 35 5.15 -11.55 1.25
CA ILE A 35 4.68 -12.80 0.60
C ILE A 35 5.38 -14.02 1.20
N LYS A 36 6.68 -13.95 1.50
CA LYS A 36 7.39 -15.05 2.17
C LYS A 36 6.79 -15.35 3.54
N GLN A 37 6.47 -14.32 4.32
CA GLN A 37 5.80 -14.50 5.62
C GLN A 37 4.40 -15.10 5.45
N LEU A 38 3.63 -14.62 4.46
CA LEU A 38 2.32 -15.16 4.12
C LEU A 38 2.37 -16.65 3.80
N LEU A 39 3.32 -17.07 2.96
CA LEU A 39 3.51 -18.48 2.59
C LEU A 39 4.00 -19.33 3.77
N ALA A 40 4.83 -18.76 4.65
CA ALA A 40 5.30 -19.47 5.84
C ALA A 40 4.16 -19.85 6.81
N GLN A 41 3.02 -19.15 6.76
CA GLN A 41 1.82 -19.51 7.53
C GLN A 41 0.99 -20.62 6.91
N VAL A 42 1.25 -20.97 5.65
CA VAL A 42 0.53 -22.04 4.93
C VAL A 42 1.56 -23.02 4.36
N PRO A 43 2.32 -23.73 5.23
CA PRO A 43 3.42 -24.60 4.80
C PRO A 43 2.98 -25.78 3.92
N GLN A 44 1.69 -26.07 3.86
CA GLN A 44 1.10 -27.09 2.99
C GLN A 44 1.11 -26.66 1.51
N LEU A 45 1.16 -25.36 1.22
CA LEU A 45 1.14 -24.84 -0.14
C LEU A 45 2.55 -24.85 -0.75
N ASP A 46 2.77 -25.61 -1.82
CA ASP A 46 3.91 -25.39 -2.71
C ASP A 46 3.70 -24.04 -3.44
N PRO A 47 4.63 -23.07 -3.32
CA PRO A 47 4.50 -21.77 -4.00
C PRO A 47 4.27 -21.88 -5.51
N LYS A 48 4.71 -22.97 -6.15
CA LYS A 48 4.48 -23.21 -7.59
C LYS A 48 3.03 -23.53 -7.95
N MET A 49 2.20 -23.85 -6.97
CA MET A 49 0.76 -24.05 -7.16
C MET A 49 -0.03 -22.74 -7.24
N VAL A 50 0.61 -21.59 -7.00
CA VAL A 50 -0.02 -20.29 -7.21
C VAL A 50 -0.22 -20.07 -8.71
N ASP A 51 -1.47 -19.85 -9.11
CA ASP A 51 -1.86 -19.65 -10.51
C ASP A 51 -1.52 -18.24 -11.02
N ASP A 52 -1.49 -17.23 -10.13
CA ASP A 52 -1.09 -15.87 -10.46
C ASP A 52 -0.78 -15.04 -9.21
N CYS A 53 0.19 -14.13 -9.32
CA CYS A 53 0.48 -13.11 -8.31
C CYS A 53 0.03 -11.74 -8.85
N ILE A 54 -1.09 -11.25 -8.32
CA ILE A 54 -1.79 -10.07 -8.80
C ILE A 54 -1.45 -8.90 -7.87
N VAL A 55 -0.68 -7.93 -8.37
CA VAL A 55 -0.11 -6.86 -7.55
C VAL A 55 -0.66 -5.50 -7.95
N GLY A 56 -1.29 -4.81 -7.00
CA GLY A 56 -1.73 -3.44 -7.13
C GLY A 56 -0.57 -2.46 -6.97
N CYS A 57 -0.43 -1.53 -7.91
CA CYS A 57 0.55 -0.44 -7.87
C CYS A 57 -0.03 0.76 -8.63
N ALA A 58 -0.18 1.91 -7.95
CA ALA A 58 -0.84 3.09 -8.48
C ALA A 58 0.06 3.87 -9.44
N ASN A 59 1.37 3.86 -9.20
CA ASN A 59 2.35 4.54 -10.04
C ASN A 59 3.44 3.56 -10.50
N PRO A 60 3.16 2.63 -11.44
CA PRO A 60 4.13 1.63 -11.89
C PRO A 60 5.20 2.25 -12.79
N GLU A 61 6.10 3.03 -12.18
CA GLU A 61 7.19 3.78 -12.78
C GLU A 61 8.47 3.58 -11.95
N GLY A 62 9.64 3.74 -12.58
CA GLY A 62 10.92 3.77 -11.89
C GLY A 62 11.20 2.50 -11.08
N GLU A 63 11.50 2.67 -9.79
CA GLU A 63 11.79 1.62 -8.83
C GLU A 63 10.65 0.60 -8.69
N GLN A 64 9.42 0.97 -9.02
CA GLN A 64 8.24 0.09 -9.06
C GLN A 64 7.62 -0.01 -10.47
N GLY A 65 8.44 0.24 -11.49
CA GLY A 65 8.05 0.20 -12.90
C GLY A 65 8.03 -1.20 -13.51
N LEU A 66 8.09 -1.23 -14.85
CA LEU A 66 7.97 -2.45 -15.66
C LEU A 66 6.67 -3.21 -15.31
N GLN A 67 6.74 -4.53 -15.18
CA GLN A 67 5.69 -5.37 -14.60
C GLN A 67 6.11 -5.76 -13.18
N ILE A 68 5.97 -4.84 -12.22
CA ILE A 68 6.33 -5.09 -10.82
C ILE A 68 5.70 -6.37 -10.26
N GLY A 69 4.44 -6.66 -10.61
CA GLY A 69 3.79 -7.90 -10.20
C GLY A 69 4.47 -9.16 -10.72
N ARG A 70 5.01 -9.13 -11.95
CA ARG A 70 5.82 -10.23 -12.50
C ARG A 70 7.17 -10.35 -11.79
N LEU A 71 7.83 -9.22 -11.51
CA LEU A 71 9.12 -9.21 -10.81
C LEU A 71 8.99 -9.79 -9.39
N ILE A 72 7.96 -9.37 -8.65
CA ILE A 72 7.62 -9.91 -7.33
C ILE A 72 7.36 -11.41 -7.43
N SER A 73 6.49 -11.83 -8.35
CA SER A 73 6.13 -13.24 -8.53
C SER A 73 7.35 -14.13 -8.77
N VAL A 74 8.21 -13.78 -9.74
CA VAL A 74 9.40 -14.58 -10.06
C VAL A 74 10.34 -14.71 -8.87
N ARG A 75 10.50 -13.63 -8.09
CA ARG A 75 11.44 -13.58 -6.96
C ARG A 75 10.89 -14.22 -5.69
N ALA A 76 9.57 -14.22 -5.50
CA ALA A 76 8.91 -14.82 -4.33
C ALA A 76 8.47 -16.28 -4.54
N LEU A 77 8.00 -16.62 -5.74
CA LEU A 77 7.29 -17.87 -6.05
C LEU A 77 8.01 -18.74 -7.09
N GLY A 78 8.91 -18.14 -7.87
CA GLY A 78 9.68 -18.80 -8.91
C GLY A 78 9.22 -18.47 -10.33
N LYS A 79 10.07 -18.79 -11.31
CA LYS A 79 9.90 -18.35 -12.70
C LYS A 79 8.61 -18.83 -13.37
N ASP A 80 8.06 -19.96 -12.94
CA ASP A 80 6.93 -20.63 -13.59
C ASP A 80 5.58 -20.01 -13.16
N VAL A 81 5.54 -19.32 -12.01
CA VAL A 81 4.33 -18.67 -11.49
C VAL A 81 4.17 -17.30 -12.16
N PRO A 82 3.06 -17.01 -12.87
CA PRO A 82 2.89 -15.73 -13.53
C PRO A 82 2.67 -14.59 -12.52
N GLY A 83 2.69 -13.36 -13.02
CA GLY A 83 2.36 -12.21 -12.20
C GLY A 83 1.95 -11.04 -13.07
N MET A 84 1.08 -10.19 -12.54
CA MET A 84 0.54 -9.03 -13.25
C MET A 84 0.46 -7.81 -12.35
N THR A 85 0.57 -6.63 -12.97
CA THR A 85 0.40 -5.34 -12.29
C THR A 85 -0.99 -4.78 -12.59
N VAL A 86 -1.71 -4.39 -11.55
CA VAL A 86 -3.03 -3.77 -11.64
C VAL A 86 -2.92 -2.32 -11.18
N ASN A 87 -3.41 -1.40 -12.00
CA ASN A 87 -3.53 0.00 -11.63
C ASN A 87 -5.00 0.44 -11.71
N ARG A 88 -5.58 0.64 -10.53
CA ARG A 88 -6.85 1.32 -10.28
C ARG A 88 -6.65 2.43 -9.24
N TYR A 89 -5.51 3.13 -9.30
CA TYR A 89 -5.07 4.13 -8.31
C TYR A 89 -5.20 3.60 -6.87
N CYS A 90 -5.82 4.36 -5.96
CA CYS A 90 -5.96 4.00 -4.55
C CYS A 90 -6.68 2.66 -4.31
N ALA A 91 -7.46 2.18 -5.29
CA ALA A 91 -8.18 0.92 -5.18
C ALA A 91 -7.40 -0.29 -5.70
N SER A 92 -6.17 -0.11 -6.22
CA SER A 92 -5.41 -1.17 -6.90
C SER A 92 -5.27 -2.44 -6.07
N GLY A 93 -4.90 -2.31 -4.78
CA GLY A 93 -4.72 -3.48 -3.90
C GLY A 93 -6.01 -4.24 -3.60
N LEU A 94 -7.16 -3.57 -3.56
CA LEU A 94 -8.47 -4.23 -3.38
C LEU A 94 -8.98 -4.85 -4.68
N GLU A 95 -8.68 -4.20 -5.82
CA GLU A 95 -9.01 -4.72 -7.14
C GLU A 95 -8.35 -6.07 -7.40
N THR A 96 -7.12 -6.28 -6.93
CA THR A 96 -6.44 -7.57 -7.12
C THR A 96 -7.18 -8.73 -6.44
N ILE A 97 -7.75 -8.50 -5.25
CA ILE A 97 -8.57 -9.47 -4.54
C ILE A 97 -9.86 -9.74 -5.32
N SER A 98 -10.51 -8.70 -5.84
CA SER A 98 -11.70 -8.84 -6.69
C SER A 98 -11.42 -9.67 -7.94
N ILE A 99 -10.26 -9.46 -8.58
CA ILE A 99 -9.82 -10.25 -9.74
C ILE A 99 -9.56 -11.70 -9.35
N ALA A 100 -8.86 -11.96 -8.24
CA ALA A 100 -8.61 -13.33 -7.76
C ALA A 100 -9.92 -14.09 -7.49
N VAL A 101 -10.86 -13.47 -6.78
CA VAL A 101 -12.19 -14.03 -6.53
C VAL A 101 -12.92 -14.30 -7.85
N ALA A 102 -12.94 -13.35 -8.79
CA ALA A 102 -13.59 -13.53 -10.07
C ALA A 102 -13.00 -14.69 -10.88
N LYS A 103 -11.66 -14.84 -10.89
CA LYS A 103 -10.96 -15.93 -11.58
C LYS A 103 -11.29 -17.30 -10.97
N ILE A 104 -11.31 -17.43 -9.64
CA ILE A 104 -11.73 -18.66 -8.95
C ILE A 104 -13.18 -19.01 -9.31
N ARG A 105 -14.11 -18.07 -9.17
CA ARG A 105 -15.53 -18.33 -9.44
C ARG A 105 -15.79 -18.70 -10.91
N ALA A 106 -14.96 -18.19 -11.82
CA ALA A 106 -14.99 -18.51 -13.24
C ALA A 106 -14.30 -19.85 -13.60
N GLY A 107 -13.62 -20.51 -12.66
CA GLY A 107 -12.87 -21.75 -12.89
C GLY A 107 -11.59 -21.56 -13.69
N MET A 108 -10.96 -20.38 -13.60
CA MET A 108 -9.70 -20.06 -14.30
C MET A 108 -8.45 -20.46 -13.52
N GLY A 109 -8.62 -20.91 -12.27
CA GLY A 109 -7.57 -21.33 -11.37
C GLY A 109 -8.12 -21.44 -9.95
N GLU A 110 -7.25 -21.81 -9.03
CA GLU A 110 -7.62 -22.34 -7.72
C GLU A 110 -6.86 -21.63 -6.58
N CYS A 111 -5.70 -21.00 -6.84
CA CYS A 111 -4.86 -20.36 -5.84
C CYS A 111 -4.21 -19.07 -6.35
N TYR A 112 -4.43 -17.95 -5.67
CA TYR A 112 -3.94 -16.64 -6.06
C TYR A 112 -3.30 -15.90 -4.89
N ILE A 113 -2.21 -15.19 -5.15
CA ILE A 113 -1.71 -14.15 -4.24
C ILE A 113 -2.21 -12.81 -4.78
N ALA A 114 -2.91 -12.06 -3.94
CA ALA A 114 -3.51 -10.78 -4.30
C ALA A 114 -3.13 -9.72 -3.27
N GLY A 115 -2.68 -8.56 -3.71
CA GLY A 115 -2.30 -7.49 -2.81
C GLY A 115 -1.84 -6.24 -3.53
N GLY A 116 -0.99 -5.46 -2.87
CA GLY A 116 -0.38 -4.28 -3.46
C GLY A 116 0.89 -3.85 -2.73
N ALA A 117 1.73 -3.11 -3.44
CA ALA A 117 2.95 -2.53 -2.92
C ALA A 117 3.19 -1.17 -3.56
N GLU A 118 3.59 -0.20 -2.73
CA GLU A 118 3.77 1.20 -3.15
C GLU A 118 4.91 1.81 -2.32
N SER A 119 5.78 2.58 -2.96
CA SER A 119 6.75 3.44 -2.28
C SER A 119 6.64 4.87 -2.78
N MET A 120 6.04 5.71 -1.93
CA MET A 120 5.99 7.15 -2.17
C MET A 120 7.30 7.87 -1.81
N SER A 121 8.26 7.17 -1.19
CA SER A 121 9.64 7.65 -0.99
C SER A 121 10.44 7.62 -2.29
N LEU A 122 10.33 6.52 -3.04
CA LEU A 122 11.08 6.32 -4.27
C LEU A 122 10.34 6.93 -5.46
N ILE A 123 9.00 6.81 -5.51
CA ILE A 123 8.19 7.37 -6.58
C ILE A 123 7.29 8.49 -6.04
N PRO A 124 7.42 9.74 -6.53
CA PRO A 124 6.50 10.80 -6.15
C PRO A 124 5.07 10.49 -6.65
N MET A 125 4.05 11.01 -5.97
CA MET A 125 2.62 10.76 -6.28
C MET A 125 2.24 10.99 -7.77
N THR A 126 2.91 11.93 -8.43
CA THR A 126 2.65 12.27 -9.85
C THR A 126 3.50 11.46 -10.84
N GLY A 127 4.31 10.53 -10.36
CA GLY A 127 5.40 9.94 -11.14
C GLY A 127 6.56 10.91 -11.36
N TYR A 128 7.67 10.41 -11.91
CA TYR A 128 8.86 11.22 -12.19
C TYR A 128 8.62 12.25 -13.29
N LYS A 129 7.70 11.95 -14.23
CA LYS A 129 7.33 12.86 -15.31
C LYS A 129 5.82 13.04 -15.39
N LEU A 130 5.32 14.09 -14.77
CA LEU A 130 3.95 14.55 -14.98
C LEU A 130 3.81 15.21 -16.36
N ALA A 131 3.18 14.51 -17.30
CA ALA A 131 2.98 14.98 -18.68
C ALA A 131 1.51 14.84 -19.12
N PRO A 132 0.58 15.68 -18.61
CA PRO A 132 -0.82 15.61 -18.99
C PRO A 132 -1.01 15.95 -20.47
N ASN A 133 -2.03 15.36 -21.10
CA ASN A 133 -2.39 15.65 -22.48
C ASN A 133 -2.84 17.12 -22.61
N TYR A 134 -2.25 17.85 -23.57
CA TYR A 134 -2.54 19.27 -23.79
C TYR A 134 -4.02 19.55 -24.08
N ASN A 135 -4.68 18.75 -24.92
CA ASN A 135 -6.08 18.97 -25.27
C ASN A 135 -7.01 18.76 -24.09
N ILE A 136 -6.69 17.80 -23.20
CA ILE A 136 -7.44 17.60 -21.95
C ILE A 136 -7.23 18.81 -21.05
N ALA A 137 -5.99 19.25 -20.85
CA ALA A 137 -5.69 20.41 -20.01
C ALA A 137 -6.37 21.70 -20.52
N ALA A 138 -6.47 21.89 -21.84
CA ALA A 138 -7.08 23.08 -22.43
C ALA A 138 -8.62 23.05 -22.43
N ASN A 139 -9.24 21.90 -22.70
CA ASN A 139 -10.68 21.82 -22.97
C ASN A 139 -11.50 21.12 -21.88
N THR A 140 -10.88 20.21 -21.12
CA THR A 140 -11.53 19.43 -20.06
C THR A 140 -10.61 19.29 -18.84
N PRO A 141 -10.17 20.41 -18.23
CA PRO A 141 -9.18 20.40 -17.15
C PRO A 141 -9.64 19.62 -15.90
N ASP A 142 -10.95 19.46 -15.70
CA ASP A 142 -11.55 18.71 -14.60
C ASP A 142 -11.05 17.27 -14.49
N TYR A 143 -10.62 16.66 -15.61
CA TYR A 143 -10.07 15.30 -15.63
C TYR A 143 -8.67 15.18 -15.02
N LEU A 144 -8.01 16.32 -14.77
CA LEU A 144 -6.65 16.41 -14.26
C LEU A 144 -6.59 17.02 -12.85
N VAL A 145 -7.74 17.29 -12.23
CA VAL A 145 -7.81 17.93 -10.92
C VAL A 145 -7.18 17.03 -9.86
N GLY A 146 -6.25 17.59 -9.10
CA GLY A 146 -5.56 16.87 -8.03
C GLY A 146 -6.50 16.49 -6.88
N MET A 147 -6.19 15.39 -6.20
CA MET A 147 -7.02 14.81 -5.13
C MET A 147 -7.33 15.80 -3.99
N GLY A 148 -6.40 16.69 -3.67
CA GLY A 148 -6.63 17.70 -2.63
C GLY A 148 -7.73 18.69 -3.01
N LEU A 149 -7.79 19.12 -4.27
CA LEU A 149 -8.83 20.03 -4.77
C LEU A 149 -10.19 19.32 -4.88
N THR A 150 -10.21 18.03 -5.24
CA THR A 150 -11.46 17.27 -5.23
C THR A 150 -11.98 17.09 -3.79
N ALA A 151 -11.10 16.92 -2.80
CA ALA A 151 -11.48 16.90 -1.39
C ALA A 151 -12.05 18.25 -0.92
N GLU A 152 -11.48 19.39 -1.35
CA GLU A 152 -12.06 20.72 -1.09
C GLU A 152 -13.46 20.85 -1.72
N ALA A 153 -13.64 20.40 -2.97
CA ALA A 153 -14.94 20.42 -3.64
C ALA A 153 -15.99 19.56 -2.91
N VAL A 154 -15.59 18.40 -2.37
CA VAL A 154 -16.45 17.57 -1.52
C VAL A 154 -16.82 18.30 -0.24
N ALA A 155 -15.84 18.92 0.44
CA ALA A 155 -16.07 19.67 1.67
C ALA A 155 -17.03 20.84 1.44
N GLU A 156 -16.85 21.61 0.36
CA GLU A 156 -17.74 22.71 0.00
C GLU A 156 -19.16 22.24 -0.32
N LYS A 157 -19.28 21.18 -1.13
CA LYS A 157 -20.58 20.64 -1.57
C LYS A 157 -21.41 20.13 -0.39
N TRP A 158 -20.77 19.43 0.55
CA TRP A 158 -21.43 18.80 1.68
C TRP A 158 -21.29 19.57 3.00
N LYS A 159 -20.73 20.78 2.94
CA LYS A 159 -20.56 21.68 4.09
C LYS A 159 -19.80 21.03 5.25
N ILE A 160 -18.74 20.29 4.92
CA ILE A 160 -17.83 19.70 5.92
C ILE A 160 -16.99 20.83 6.50
N SER A 161 -17.09 21.05 7.80
CA SER A 161 -16.34 22.09 8.49
C SER A 161 -14.87 21.70 8.70
N ARG A 162 -14.01 22.69 8.95
CA ARG A 162 -12.62 22.46 9.33
C ARG A 162 -12.52 21.71 10.64
N GLU A 163 -13.38 22.06 11.59
CA GLU A 163 -13.47 21.46 12.91
C GLU A 163 -13.84 19.98 12.81
N ASP A 164 -14.78 19.61 11.93
CA ASP A 164 -15.18 18.21 11.72
C ASP A 164 -14.06 17.38 11.09
N ALA A 165 -13.35 17.94 10.10
CA ALA A 165 -12.22 17.28 9.45
C ALA A 165 -11.06 17.03 10.44
N ASP A 166 -10.72 18.05 11.24
CA ASP A 166 -9.67 17.95 12.25
C ASP A 166 -10.08 17.00 13.40
N ALA A 167 -11.34 17.04 13.84
CA ALA A 167 -11.86 16.10 14.83
C ALA A 167 -11.85 14.66 14.34
N PHE A 168 -12.13 14.42 13.05
CA PHE A 168 -12.00 13.10 12.46
C PHE A 168 -10.54 12.61 12.49
N SER A 169 -9.60 13.46 12.08
CA SER A 169 -8.18 13.11 12.11
C SER A 169 -7.65 12.81 13.52
N LEU A 170 -8.01 13.65 14.51
CA LEU A 170 -7.66 13.42 15.90
C LEU A 170 -8.15 12.05 16.39
N ARG A 171 -9.42 11.70 16.13
CA ARG A 171 -9.97 10.39 16.49
C ARG A 171 -9.23 9.25 15.78
N SER A 172 -8.81 9.45 14.53
CA SER A 172 -8.03 8.47 13.78
C SER A 172 -6.69 8.18 14.48
N HIS A 173 -5.94 9.22 14.82
CA HIS A 173 -4.67 9.10 15.55
C HIS A 173 -4.83 8.46 16.93
N GLN A 174 -5.85 8.84 17.70
CA GLN A 174 -6.14 8.25 19.00
C GLN A 174 -6.45 6.75 18.93
N ARG A 175 -7.25 6.33 17.94
CA ARG A 175 -7.59 4.92 17.73
C ARG A 175 -6.38 4.11 17.30
N ALA A 176 -5.58 4.62 16.36
CA ALA A 176 -4.37 3.95 15.91
C ALA A 176 -3.34 3.82 17.05
N ALA A 177 -3.13 4.89 17.82
CA ALA A 177 -2.29 4.88 19.02
C ALA A 177 -2.71 3.79 20.02
N ALA A 178 -4.00 3.75 20.36
CA ALA A 178 -4.54 2.75 21.29
C ALA A 178 -4.44 1.31 20.73
N ALA A 179 -4.59 1.11 19.42
CA ALA A 179 -4.43 -0.20 18.78
C ALA A 179 -2.97 -0.68 18.80
N ILE A 180 -2.02 0.22 18.54
CA ILE A 180 -0.58 -0.06 18.65
C ILE A 180 -0.21 -0.42 20.10
N ASP A 181 -0.66 0.39 21.08
CA ASP A 181 -0.35 0.14 22.50
C ASP A 181 -0.92 -1.19 23.00
N ALA A 182 -2.11 -1.55 22.51
CA ALA A 182 -2.74 -2.83 22.80
C ALA A 182 -2.18 -4.00 21.97
N GLY A 183 -1.20 -3.77 21.09
CA GLY A 183 -0.57 -4.81 20.26
C GLY A 183 -1.47 -5.40 19.18
N LYS A 184 -2.57 -4.74 18.80
CA LYS A 184 -3.59 -5.30 17.89
C LYS A 184 -3.10 -5.54 16.46
N PHE A 185 -2.01 -4.90 16.06
CA PHE A 185 -1.43 -5.06 14.72
C PHE A 185 -0.29 -6.07 14.66
N LYS A 186 0.13 -6.65 15.79
CA LYS A 186 1.27 -7.59 15.84
C LYS A 186 1.06 -8.83 14.98
N ASP A 187 -0.19 -9.29 14.87
CA ASP A 187 -0.50 -10.53 14.14
C ASP A 187 -0.55 -10.32 12.61
N GLU A 188 -0.75 -9.08 12.15
CA GLU A 188 -0.87 -8.73 10.72
C GLU A 188 0.40 -8.06 10.16
N ILE A 189 1.26 -7.46 11.00
CA ILE A 189 2.51 -6.81 10.58
C ILE A 189 3.66 -7.82 10.51
N VAL A 190 4.32 -7.86 9.36
CA VAL A 190 5.62 -8.51 9.17
C VAL A 190 6.73 -7.55 9.59
N PRO A 191 7.57 -7.89 10.59
CA PRO A 191 8.79 -7.13 10.87
C PRO A 191 9.76 -7.26 9.70
N VAL A 192 10.23 -6.13 9.17
CA VAL A 192 11.11 -6.10 7.99
C VAL A 192 12.47 -5.55 8.37
N GLU A 193 13.52 -6.30 8.03
CA GLU A 193 14.91 -5.86 8.16
C GLU A 193 15.32 -5.03 6.94
N VAL A 194 15.59 -3.74 7.15
CA VAL A 194 15.97 -2.81 6.08
C VAL A 194 17.47 -2.55 6.17
N PRO A 195 18.26 -2.92 5.15
CA PRO A 195 19.66 -2.56 5.08
C PRO A 195 19.83 -1.09 4.68
N GLU A 196 20.67 -0.36 5.42
CA GLU A 196 21.17 0.96 5.03
C GLU A 196 22.63 0.85 4.61
N VAL A 197 22.98 1.40 3.45
CA VAL A 197 24.34 1.38 2.91
C VAL A 197 24.76 2.81 2.59
N TRP A 198 25.90 3.25 3.10
CA TRP A 198 26.48 4.57 2.84
C TRP A 198 27.99 4.51 2.69
N VAL A 199 28.58 5.62 2.24
CA VAL A 199 30.03 5.79 2.13
C VAL A 199 30.51 6.75 3.21
N GLU A 200 31.49 6.33 4.00
CA GLU A 200 32.16 7.13 5.02
C GLU A 200 33.67 6.96 4.88
N ASN A 201 34.42 8.07 4.73
CA ASN A 201 35.87 8.06 4.52
C ASN A 201 36.32 7.10 3.40
N ASP A 202 35.66 7.19 2.23
CA ASP A 202 35.87 6.34 1.04
C ASP A 202 35.69 4.82 1.29
N LYS A 203 35.01 4.44 2.38
CA LYS A 203 34.70 3.05 2.71
C LYS A 203 33.20 2.83 2.74
N ARG A 204 32.76 1.72 2.14
CA ARG A 204 31.38 1.23 2.25
C ARG A 204 31.10 0.85 3.70
N LYS A 205 30.04 1.40 4.26
CA LYS A 205 29.47 1.05 5.57
C LYS A 205 28.07 0.52 5.35
N GLU A 206 27.64 -0.36 6.25
CA GLU A 206 26.29 -0.90 6.24
C GLU A 206 25.78 -1.07 7.68
N SER A 207 24.48 -0.89 7.86
CA SER A 207 23.73 -1.25 9.05
C SER A 207 22.38 -1.83 8.66
N VAL A 208 21.71 -2.46 9.61
CA VAL A 208 20.35 -2.96 9.43
C VAL A 208 19.50 -2.42 10.57
N HIS A 209 18.29 -1.98 10.26
CA HIS A 209 17.26 -1.67 11.25
C HIS A 209 15.98 -2.44 10.93
N THR A 210 15.19 -2.71 11.96
CA THR A 210 13.89 -3.39 11.81
C THR A 210 12.77 -2.35 11.81
N VAL A 211 11.83 -2.51 10.87
CA VAL A 211 10.59 -1.74 10.84
C VAL A 211 9.43 -2.71 11.11
N ASP A 212 8.78 -2.56 12.26
CA ASP A 212 7.73 -3.46 12.76
C ASP A 212 6.47 -2.74 13.27
N THR A 213 6.44 -1.40 13.19
CA THR A 213 5.39 -0.57 13.75
C THR A 213 5.10 0.61 12.81
N ASP A 214 3.82 0.92 12.60
CA ASP A 214 3.37 2.02 11.74
C ASP A 214 3.91 3.38 12.23
N GLU A 215 4.65 4.09 11.38
CA GLU A 215 5.40 5.30 11.75
C GLU A 215 4.57 6.58 11.68
N GLY A 216 3.39 6.51 11.06
CA GLY A 216 2.55 7.66 10.75
C GLY A 216 1.80 8.22 11.96
N VAL A 217 1.62 7.42 13.02
CA VAL A 217 0.80 7.80 14.18
C VAL A 217 1.48 8.92 14.99
N ARG A 218 0.72 9.96 15.32
CA ARG A 218 1.15 11.12 16.13
C ARG A 218 0.32 11.16 17.41
N ARG A 219 0.94 10.81 18.53
CA ARG A 219 0.28 10.70 19.85
C ARG A 219 -0.07 12.05 20.47
N ASP A 220 0.66 13.08 20.04
CA ASP A 220 0.54 14.47 20.44
C ASP A 220 -0.45 15.27 19.58
N THR A 221 -1.12 14.63 18.60
CA THR A 221 -2.18 15.26 17.82
C THR A 221 -3.25 15.85 18.75
N SER A 222 -3.60 17.11 18.53
CA SER A 222 -4.62 17.84 19.27
C SER A 222 -5.41 18.75 18.34
N LEU A 223 -6.63 19.14 18.71
CA LEU A 223 -7.41 20.09 17.91
C LEU A 223 -6.71 21.45 17.78
N ASP A 224 -6.06 21.93 18.84
CA ASP A 224 -5.26 23.16 18.80
C ASP A 224 -4.05 23.04 17.86
N GLY A 225 -3.37 21.89 17.87
CA GLY A 225 -2.28 21.63 16.92
C GLY A 225 -2.75 21.55 15.47
N LEU A 226 -3.87 20.87 15.23
CA LEU A 226 -4.46 20.71 13.90
C LEU A 226 -4.98 22.03 13.35
N SER A 227 -5.67 22.85 14.16
CA SER A 227 -6.26 24.12 13.72
C SER A 227 -5.22 25.14 13.25
N LYS A 228 -3.99 25.05 13.78
CA LYS A 228 -2.84 25.89 13.37
C LYS A 228 -2.28 25.52 11.99
N LEU A 229 -2.64 24.36 11.44
CA LEU A 229 -2.16 23.95 10.12
C LEU A 229 -2.84 24.77 9.02
N ARG A 230 -2.03 25.22 8.07
CA ARG A 230 -2.51 25.96 6.91
C ARG A 230 -3.14 25.00 5.89
N PRO A 231 -4.23 25.40 5.22
CA PRO A 231 -4.75 24.69 4.05
C PRO A 231 -3.67 24.53 2.98
N VAL A 232 -3.65 23.38 2.32
CA VAL A 232 -2.59 23.02 1.36
C VAL A 232 -2.99 23.28 -0.08
N PHE A 233 -4.27 23.08 -0.41
CA PHE A 233 -4.73 23.03 -1.80
C PHE A 233 -5.54 24.25 -2.24
N ALA A 234 -6.30 24.87 -1.33
CA ALA A 234 -7.10 26.06 -1.63
C ALA A 234 -6.91 27.13 -0.54
N ASN A 235 -6.88 28.40 -0.94
CA ASN A 235 -6.84 29.51 0.02
C ASN A 235 -8.15 29.54 0.82
N GLY A 236 -8.06 29.51 2.15
CA GLY A 236 -9.23 29.38 3.03
C GLY A 236 -9.91 28.00 2.99
N GLY A 237 -9.24 26.99 2.41
CA GLY A 237 -9.76 25.63 2.33
C GLY A 237 -9.81 24.89 3.66
N VAL A 238 -10.41 23.70 3.64
CA VAL A 238 -10.55 22.80 4.78
C VAL A 238 -9.38 21.82 4.87
N VAL A 239 -8.77 21.47 3.74
CA VAL A 239 -7.83 20.36 3.64
C VAL A 239 -6.41 20.79 4.00
N THR A 240 -5.85 20.14 5.03
CA THR A 240 -4.50 20.36 5.54
C THR A 240 -3.70 19.07 5.57
N ALA A 241 -2.39 19.16 5.81
CA ALA A 241 -1.56 17.98 6.04
C ALA A 241 -1.98 17.16 7.27
N GLY A 242 -2.65 17.77 8.25
CA GLY A 242 -3.07 17.10 9.48
C GLY A 242 -4.40 16.38 9.37
N ASN A 243 -5.22 16.69 8.37
CA ASN A 243 -6.51 16.04 8.13
C ASN A 243 -6.57 15.31 6.77
N SER A 244 -5.41 15.08 6.16
CA SER A 244 -5.22 14.27 4.95
C SER A 244 -4.45 12.98 5.29
N SER A 245 -4.51 11.99 4.40
CA SER A 245 -3.63 10.82 4.49
C SER A 245 -2.17 11.22 4.33
N GLN A 246 -1.28 10.51 5.02
CA GLN A 246 0.16 10.69 4.89
C GLN A 246 0.66 9.96 3.65
N THR A 247 1.60 10.56 2.93
CA THR A 247 2.39 9.85 1.92
C THR A 247 3.23 8.78 2.61
N SER A 248 3.15 7.54 2.13
CA SER A 248 3.67 6.38 2.86
C SER A 248 4.27 5.32 1.93
N ASP A 249 5.08 4.45 2.51
CA ASP A 249 5.61 3.24 1.87
C ASP A 249 5.01 2.00 2.55
N GLY A 250 4.64 0.99 1.77
CA GLY A 250 4.10 -0.25 2.35
C GLY A 250 3.75 -1.32 1.32
N ALA A 251 3.56 -2.53 1.81
CA ALA A 251 3.07 -3.67 1.04
C ALA A 251 2.08 -4.51 1.86
N ALA A 252 1.09 -5.10 1.21
CA ALA A 252 0.11 -5.98 1.83
C ALA A 252 -0.40 -7.02 0.85
N PHE A 253 -0.51 -8.28 1.29
CA PHE A 253 -0.94 -9.41 0.46
C PHE A 253 -1.83 -10.37 1.23
N VAL A 254 -2.77 -10.95 0.50
CA VAL A 254 -3.61 -12.05 0.94
C VAL A 254 -3.44 -13.26 0.03
N LEU A 255 -3.62 -14.45 0.61
CA LEU A 255 -3.70 -15.70 -0.10
C LEU A 255 -5.17 -16.06 -0.29
N VAL A 256 -5.59 -16.18 -1.55
CA VAL A 256 -6.98 -16.49 -1.91
C VAL A 256 -7.02 -17.86 -2.56
N MET A 257 -7.86 -18.76 -2.06
CA MET A 257 -8.01 -20.12 -2.60
C MET A 257 -9.47 -20.46 -2.87
N SER A 258 -9.67 -21.38 -3.81
CA SER A 258 -10.95 -22.07 -3.98
C SER A 258 -11.21 -23.05 -2.83
N GLU A 259 -12.47 -23.45 -2.66
CA GLU A 259 -12.84 -24.51 -1.71
C GLU A 259 -12.13 -25.84 -2.01
N SER A 260 -11.96 -26.19 -3.30
CA SER A 260 -11.29 -27.41 -3.74
C SER A 260 -9.81 -27.42 -3.36
N MET A 261 -9.13 -26.30 -3.53
CA MET A 261 -7.72 -26.14 -3.17
C MET A 261 -7.51 -26.23 -1.67
N MET A 262 -8.35 -25.54 -0.87
CA MET A 262 -8.26 -25.65 0.59
C MET A 262 -8.40 -27.11 1.05
N LYS A 263 -9.42 -27.81 0.55
CA LYS A 263 -9.66 -29.21 0.93
C LYS A 263 -8.53 -30.14 0.49
N SER A 264 -7.90 -29.90 -0.66
CA SER A 264 -6.77 -30.72 -1.13
C SER A 264 -5.52 -30.53 -0.27
N LEU A 265 -5.35 -29.34 0.32
CA LEU A 265 -4.25 -28.99 1.23
C LEU A 265 -4.56 -29.28 2.70
N GLY A 266 -5.80 -29.66 3.04
CA GLY A 266 -6.24 -29.94 4.41
C GLY A 266 -6.35 -28.70 5.29
N LEU A 267 -6.71 -27.55 4.71
CA LEU A 267 -6.93 -26.26 5.38
C LEU A 267 -8.40 -26.07 5.78
#